data_AF-A0A6G3TR84-F1
#
_entry.id   AF-A0A6G3TR84-F1
#
_cell.length_a   1.000
_cell.length_b   1.000
_cell.length_c   1.000
_cell.angle_alpha   90.00
_cell.angle_beta   90.00
_cell.angle_gamma   90.00
#
_symmetry.space_group_name_H-M   'P 1'
#
loop_
_entity.id
_entity.type
_entity.pdbx_description
1 polymer ?
#
loop_
_entity_poly.entity_id
_entity_poly.type
_entity_poly.pdbx_seq_one_letter_code
_entity_poly.pdbx_strand_id
1 'polypeptide(L)'
;MDSAGQWTGRRFTVRQENRLKAGRYTVSELMPDGSEGEVLACAEVKRFSLKEKITFHTGLSGTRVLFTIEERGLRGAGDGYDVWDAEGNLVGGFEEKDVASLVRSTWVLDQPGFPAAVGRERNRFVAVLRRAWDFLPLDLPFLWPYHFDFETGGKQVLKVDRKWGLRDRYVVDILTPGTDPRLAVAQAVALDTFQDR
;
A
#
# COMPACT_ATOMS: atom_id res chain seq x y z
N MET A 1 22.79 -0.74 -13.26
CA MET A 1 22.63 -1.82 -12.27
C MET A 1 21.21 -1.74 -11.77
N ASP A 2 20.33 -2.62 -12.26
CA ASP A 2 18.90 -2.55 -12.02
C ASP A 2 18.55 -2.48 -10.54
N SER A 3 17.72 -1.50 -10.19
CA SER A 3 17.08 -1.36 -8.88
C SER A 3 16.26 -2.60 -8.48
N ALA A 4 15.97 -3.49 -9.44
CA ALA A 4 15.27 -4.76 -9.25
C ALA A 4 16.02 -5.76 -8.35
N GLY A 5 17.36 -5.69 -8.27
CA GLY A 5 18.17 -6.65 -7.51
C GLY A 5 17.95 -6.63 -5.99
N GLN A 6 17.33 -5.57 -5.46
CA GLN A 6 17.05 -5.41 -4.03
C GLN A 6 15.68 -5.97 -3.61
N TRP A 7 14.77 -6.22 -4.57
CA TRP A 7 13.40 -6.65 -4.30
C TRP A 7 13.22 -8.15 -4.54
N THR A 8 14.06 -8.96 -3.90
CA THR A 8 14.04 -10.43 -4.04
C THR A 8 12.94 -11.09 -3.21
N GLY A 9 12.51 -10.42 -2.14
CA GLY A 9 11.42 -10.84 -1.28
C GLY A 9 10.03 -10.69 -1.91
N ARG A 10 9.03 -11.27 -1.25
CA ARG A 10 7.61 -11.16 -1.64
C ARG A 10 6.72 -10.64 -0.52
N ARG A 11 7.32 -10.39 0.65
CA ARG A 11 6.64 -9.91 1.84
C ARG A 11 7.41 -8.70 2.34
N PHE A 12 6.71 -7.60 2.52
CA PHE A 12 7.31 -6.33 2.92
C PHE A 12 6.54 -5.72 4.06
N THR A 13 7.24 -4.92 4.85
CA THR A 13 6.65 -4.05 5.83
C THR A 13 6.81 -2.61 5.37
N VAL A 14 5.72 -1.87 5.31
CA VAL A 14 5.71 -0.42 5.08
C VAL A 14 5.35 0.28 6.37
N ARG A 15 6.16 1.23 6.79
CA ARG A 15 5.97 1.94 8.04
C ARG A 15 6.02 3.44 7.84
N GLN A 16 5.09 4.13 8.48
CA GLN A 16 5.07 5.58 8.55
C GLN A 16 5.72 6.03 9.86
N GLU A 17 6.72 6.92 9.75
CA GLU A 17 7.36 7.56 10.87
C GLU A 17 7.03 9.05 10.86
N ASN A 18 6.25 9.47 11.85
CA ASN A 18 5.94 10.88 12.04
C ASN A 18 7.14 11.61 12.65
N ARG A 19 7.80 12.46 11.85
CA ARG A 19 8.77 13.44 12.35
C ARG A 19 8.10 14.80 12.50
N LEU A 20 8.73 15.68 13.28
CA LEU A 20 8.20 17.00 13.61
C LEU A 20 7.91 17.89 12.38
N LYS A 21 8.69 17.75 11.30
CA LYS A 21 8.60 18.60 10.10
C LYS A 21 8.15 17.88 8.82
N ALA A 22 8.33 16.56 8.73
CA ALA A 22 8.03 15.74 7.56
C ALA A 22 7.62 14.32 8.00
N GLY A 23 6.79 13.64 7.21
CA GLY A 23 6.60 12.21 7.35
C GLY A 23 7.74 11.46 6.67
N ARG A 24 8.01 10.24 7.12
CA ARG A 24 8.92 9.34 6.42
C ARG A 24 8.30 7.97 6.29
N TYR A 25 8.30 7.42 5.09
CA TYR A 25 8.00 6.01 4.87
C TYR A 25 9.30 5.20 4.84
N THR A 26 9.29 4.05 5.50
CA THR A 26 10.35 3.04 5.38
C THR A 26 9.74 1.72 4.93
N VAL A 27 10.51 0.98 4.13
CA VAL A 27 10.12 -0.31 3.58
C VAL A 27 11.20 -1.31 3.93
N SER A 28 10.83 -2.39 4.61
CA SER A 28 11.73 -3.48 4.98
C SER A 28 11.20 -4.80 4.45
N GLU A 29 12.10 -5.76 4.22
CA GLU A 29 11.67 -7.14 3.99
C GLU A 29 11.03 -7.73 5.25
N LEU A 30 9.97 -8.52 5.10
CA LEU A 30 9.37 -9.27 6.20
C LEU A 30 9.90 -10.70 6.22
N MET A 31 10.64 -11.04 7.26
CA MET A 31 11.25 -12.36 7.44
C MET A 31 10.20 -13.43 7.78
N PRO A 32 10.49 -14.73 7.54
CA PRO A 32 9.54 -15.81 7.82
C PRO A 32 9.10 -15.91 9.28
N ASP A 33 9.93 -15.46 10.22
CA ASP A 33 9.63 -15.40 11.66
C ASP A 33 8.78 -14.18 12.06
N GLY A 34 8.44 -13.31 11.10
CA GLY A 34 7.66 -12.10 11.30
C GLY A 34 8.49 -10.88 11.76
N SER A 35 9.82 -11.01 11.84
CA SER A 35 10.71 -9.89 12.11
C SER A 35 10.93 -9.02 10.87
N GLU A 36 11.20 -7.73 11.07
CA GLU A 36 11.56 -6.80 10.00
C GLU A 36 13.06 -6.93 9.71
N GLY A 37 13.40 -7.17 8.44
CA GLY A 37 14.77 -7.18 7.95
C GLY A 37 15.34 -5.78 7.75
N GLU A 38 16.38 -5.68 6.93
CA GLU A 38 16.97 -4.39 6.56
C GLU A 38 15.97 -3.50 5.81
N VAL A 39 16.08 -2.19 6.03
CA VAL A 39 15.31 -1.21 5.27
C VAL A 39 15.82 -1.20 3.83
N LEU A 40 14.95 -1.61 2.91
CA LEU A 40 15.22 -1.64 1.49
C LEU A 40 15.03 -0.26 0.85
N ALA A 41 13.99 0.45 1.28
CA ALA A 41 13.65 1.75 0.71
C ALA A 41 13.14 2.74 1.76
N CYS A 42 13.34 4.03 1.51
CA CYS A 42 12.71 5.10 2.26
C CYS A 42 12.23 6.25 1.38
N ALA A 43 11.16 6.92 1.78
CA ALA A 43 10.68 8.14 1.14
C ALA A 43 10.41 9.21 2.20
N GLU A 44 10.86 10.44 1.95
CA GLU A 44 10.46 11.59 2.74
C GLU A 44 9.25 12.25 2.09
N VAL A 45 8.21 12.49 2.89
CA VAL A 45 6.95 13.08 2.41
C VAL A 45 6.65 14.34 3.21
N LYS A 46 6.19 15.39 2.52
CA LYS A 46 5.56 16.50 3.24
C LYS A 46 4.26 15.97 3.84
N ARG A 47 3.94 16.46 5.03
CA ARG A 47 2.80 15.97 5.82
C ARG A 47 1.49 15.97 4.99
N PHE A 48 0.75 14.86 5.07
CA PHE A 48 -0.66 14.72 4.67
C PHE A 48 -1.04 14.96 3.19
N SER A 49 -0.16 14.70 2.22
CA SER A 49 -0.59 14.73 0.82
C SER A 49 0.18 13.81 -0.12
N LEU A 50 -0.56 12.90 -0.76
CA LEU A 50 -0.13 12.22 -1.99
C LEU A 50 -0.17 13.13 -3.23
N LYS A 51 -0.71 14.35 -3.12
CA LYS A 51 -0.67 15.34 -4.20
C LYS A 51 0.76 15.75 -4.59
N GLU A 52 1.73 15.43 -3.74
CA GLU A 52 3.14 15.59 -4.06
C GLU A 52 3.75 14.27 -4.53
N LYS A 53 4.58 14.35 -5.56
CA LYS A 53 5.42 13.26 -6.06
C LYS A 53 6.21 12.62 -4.92
N ILE A 54 5.95 11.35 -4.59
CA ILE A 54 6.67 10.60 -3.54
C ILE A 54 7.80 9.82 -4.18
N THR A 55 9.04 10.16 -3.83
CA THR A 55 10.23 9.47 -4.36
C THR A 55 10.79 8.51 -3.31
N PHE A 56 10.87 7.22 -3.66
CA PHE A 56 11.50 6.21 -2.84
C PHE A 56 12.97 6.06 -3.23
N HIS A 57 13.83 6.06 -2.22
CA HIS A 57 15.27 5.90 -2.36
C HIS A 57 15.76 4.62 -1.67
N THR A 58 16.93 4.13 -2.07
CA THR A 58 17.59 2.95 -1.49
C THR A 58 18.01 3.16 -0.04
N GLY A 59 17.69 2.18 0.80
CA GLY A 59 18.12 2.12 2.19
C GLY A 59 17.58 3.25 3.05
N LEU A 60 18.18 3.43 4.23
CA LEU A 60 17.86 4.56 5.14
C LEU A 60 18.57 5.86 4.77
N SER A 61 19.72 5.78 4.08
CA SER A 61 20.54 6.95 3.71
C SER A 61 19.97 7.72 2.51
N GLY A 62 19.08 7.10 1.73
CA GLY A 62 18.34 7.79 0.67
C GLY A 62 19.18 8.21 -0.55
N THR A 63 20.21 7.45 -0.91
CA THR A 63 21.22 7.89 -1.88
C THR A 63 20.83 7.73 -3.36
N ARG A 64 20.01 6.72 -3.69
CA ARG A 64 19.63 6.41 -5.08
C ARG A 64 18.12 6.24 -5.20
N VAL A 65 17.50 6.84 -6.21
CA VAL A 65 16.07 6.64 -6.51
C VAL A 65 15.80 5.20 -6.94
N LEU A 66 14.74 4.60 -6.40
CA LEU A 66 14.25 3.26 -6.75
C LEU A 66 12.99 3.34 -7.62
N PHE A 67 12.03 4.15 -7.18
CA PHE A 67 10.80 4.40 -7.89
C PHE A 67 10.15 5.68 -7.38
N THR A 68 9.17 6.16 -8.13
CA THR A 68 8.39 7.35 -7.78
C THR A 68 6.91 7.07 -7.95
N ILE A 69 6.11 7.57 -7.00
CA ILE A 69 4.65 7.64 -7.10
C ILE A 69 4.28 9.06 -7.50
N GLU A 70 3.50 9.21 -8.55
CA GLU A 70 3.04 10.50 -9.05
C GLU A 70 1.55 10.47 -9.35
N GLU A 71 0.82 11.51 -8.98
CA GLU A 71 -0.59 11.65 -9.35
C GLU A 71 -0.72 11.77 -10.87
N ARG A 72 -1.66 11.02 -11.44
CA ARG A 72 -1.97 11.08 -12.87
C ARG A 72 -2.61 12.43 -13.17
N GLY A 73 -1.86 13.35 -13.77
CA GLY A 73 -2.34 14.70 -14.06
C GLY A 73 -3.50 14.73 -15.08
N LEU A 74 -4.15 15.88 -15.26
CA LEU A 74 -5.33 16.09 -16.13
C LEU A 74 -5.19 15.63 -17.60
N ARG A 75 -3.97 15.39 -18.09
CA ARG A 75 -3.72 14.86 -19.45
C ARG A 75 -3.77 13.33 -19.51
N GLY A 76 -3.74 12.65 -18.38
CA GLY A 76 -4.02 11.21 -18.27
C GLY A 76 -5.52 10.97 -18.09
N ALA A 77 -6.03 9.94 -18.73
CA ALA A 77 -7.42 9.55 -18.56
C ALA A 77 -7.61 8.84 -17.20
N GLY A 78 -8.03 9.59 -16.17
CA GLY A 78 -8.51 9.02 -14.89
C GLY A 78 -7.90 9.63 -13.64
N ASP A 79 -8.63 9.48 -12.53
CA ASP A 79 -8.19 9.84 -11.18
C ASP A 79 -7.34 8.69 -10.62
N GLY A 80 -6.04 8.89 -10.40
CA GLY A 80 -5.16 7.81 -9.96
C GLY A 80 -3.70 8.22 -9.84
N TYR A 81 -2.84 7.24 -9.63
CA TYR A 81 -1.40 7.42 -9.45
C TYR A 81 -0.64 6.43 -10.31
N ASP A 82 0.46 6.89 -10.87
CA ASP A 82 1.38 6.08 -11.65
C ASP A 82 2.69 5.87 -10.86
N VAL A 83 3.26 4.68 -11.01
CA VAL A 83 4.51 4.26 -10.41
C VAL A 83 5.55 4.16 -11.51
N TRP A 84 6.63 4.93 -11.35
CA TRP A 84 7.73 5.03 -12.32
C TRP A 84 8.98 4.44 -11.70
N ASP A 85 9.78 3.70 -12.47
CA ASP A 85 11.10 3.26 -12.01
C ASP A 85 12.12 4.40 -11.99
N ALA A 86 13.36 4.09 -11.60
CA ALA A 86 14.44 5.06 -11.52
C ALA A 86 14.87 5.59 -12.91
N GLU A 87 14.61 4.81 -13.95
CA GLU A 87 14.93 5.07 -15.35
C GLU A 87 13.80 5.84 -16.07
N GLY A 88 12.64 6.00 -15.43
CA GLY A 88 11.47 6.70 -15.97
C GLY A 88 10.52 5.82 -16.76
N ASN A 89 10.63 4.49 -16.68
CA ASN A 89 9.66 3.57 -17.26
C ASN A 89 8.46 3.38 -16.33
N LEU A 90 7.28 3.23 -16.91
CA LEU A 90 6.06 2.95 -16.18
C LEU A 90 6.11 1.51 -15.63
N VAL A 91 6.07 1.40 -14.30
CA VAL A 91 5.94 0.12 -13.59
C VAL A 91 4.47 -0.31 -13.52
N GLY A 92 3.56 0.65 -13.38
CA GLY A 92 2.12 0.42 -13.28
C GLY A 92 1.42 1.60 -12.61
N GLY A 93 0.19 1.41 -12.18
CA GLY A 93 -0.57 2.46 -11.51
C GLY A 93 -1.70 1.90 -10.67
N PHE A 94 -2.30 2.79 -9.88
CA PHE A 94 -3.47 2.47 -9.08
C PHE A 94 -4.46 3.63 -9.04
N GLU A 95 -5.74 3.29 -8.96
CA GLU A 95 -6.83 4.25 -8.87
C GLU A 95 -7.87 3.79 -7.86
N GLU A 96 -8.43 4.74 -7.11
CA GLU A 96 -9.65 4.50 -6.35
C GLU A 96 -10.84 4.64 -7.28
N LYS A 97 -11.75 3.68 -7.26
CA LYS A 97 -13.02 3.77 -7.98
C LYS A 97 -14.09 4.30 -7.06
N ASP A 98 -14.47 5.55 -7.30
CA ASP A 98 -15.66 6.19 -6.74
C ASP A 98 -16.91 5.60 -7.40
N VAL A 99 -17.31 4.41 -6.95
CA VAL A 99 -18.57 3.83 -7.38
C VAL A 99 -19.65 4.33 -6.42
N ALA A 100 -20.60 5.11 -6.94
CA ALA A 100 -21.64 5.88 -6.22
C ALA A 100 -22.55 5.10 -5.23
N SER A 101 -22.31 3.80 -5.00
CA SER A 101 -23.12 2.91 -4.17
C SER A 101 -22.32 1.96 -3.27
N LEU A 102 -20.99 2.09 -3.18
CA LEU A 102 -20.18 1.23 -2.31
C LEU A 102 -19.84 1.95 -1.00
N VAL A 103 -20.27 1.37 0.12
CA VAL A 103 -19.84 1.71 1.50
C VAL A 103 -18.35 1.38 1.73
N ARG A 104 -17.60 1.00 0.68
CA ARG A 104 -16.24 0.46 0.76
C ARG A 104 -15.39 1.00 -0.38
N SER A 105 -14.20 1.52 -0.06
CA SER A 105 -13.19 1.90 -1.04
C SER A 105 -12.80 0.70 -1.90
N THR A 106 -12.90 0.88 -3.22
CA THR A 106 -12.48 -0.13 -4.21
C THR A 106 -11.28 0.42 -4.96
N TRP A 107 -10.18 -0.32 -4.95
CA TRP A 107 -8.95 0.06 -5.62
C TRP A 107 -8.76 -0.80 -6.87
N VAL A 108 -8.21 -0.23 -7.93
CA VAL A 108 -7.76 -0.99 -9.09
C VAL A 108 -6.27 -0.78 -9.23
N LEU A 109 -5.54 -1.89 -9.27
CA LEU A 109 -4.10 -1.96 -9.47
C LEU A 109 -3.83 -2.47 -10.88
N ASP A 110 -3.14 -1.68 -11.68
CA ASP A 110 -2.78 -2.01 -13.06
C ASP A 110 -1.25 -2.15 -13.19
N GLN A 111 -0.82 -3.20 -13.86
CA GLN A 111 0.59 -3.45 -14.16
C GLN A 111 0.70 -3.88 -15.63
N PRO A 112 1.54 -3.22 -16.45
CA PRO A 112 1.77 -3.61 -17.83
C PRO A 112 2.12 -5.10 -17.95
N GLY A 113 1.41 -5.80 -18.83
CA GLY A 113 1.60 -7.24 -19.06
C GLY A 113 0.87 -8.16 -18.07
N PHE A 114 0.14 -7.62 -17.09
CA PHE A 114 -0.69 -8.38 -16.15
C PHE A 114 -2.15 -7.90 -16.22
N PRO A 115 -3.15 -8.78 -15.99
CA PRO A 115 -4.52 -8.33 -15.90
C PRO A 115 -4.72 -7.52 -14.60
N ALA A 116 -5.50 -6.44 -14.68
CA ALA A 116 -5.76 -5.56 -13.54
C ALA A 116 -6.29 -6.34 -12.32
N ALA A 117 -5.82 -5.96 -11.14
CA ALA A 117 -6.23 -6.52 -9.86
C ALA A 117 -7.15 -5.55 -9.14
N VAL A 118 -8.26 -6.04 -8.62
CA VAL A 118 -9.25 -5.24 -7.90
C VAL A 118 -9.08 -5.46 -6.40
N GLY A 119 -8.62 -4.42 -5.72
CA GLY A 119 -8.51 -4.32 -4.27
C GLY A 119 -9.85 -4.04 -3.63
N ARG A 120 -10.24 -4.87 -2.67
CA ARG A 120 -11.43 -4.65 -1.84
C ARG A 120 -11.09 -4.77 -0.38
N GLU A 121 -11.70 -3.90 0.43
CA GLU A 121 -11.60 -4.01 1.88
C GLU A 121 -12.26 -5.33 2.35
N ARG A 122 -11.45 -6.17 2.99
CA ARG A 122 -11.86 -7.43 3.59
C ARG A 122 -12.55 -7.17 4.92
N ASN A 123 -13.82 -6.79 4.86
CA ASN A 123 -14.63 -6.69 6.05
C ASN A 123 -15.09 -8.09 6.51
N ARG A 124 -14.20 -8.80 7.24
CA ARG A 124 -14.54 -10.09 7.88
C ARG A 124 -15.37 -9.93 9.16
N PHE A 125 -15.48 -8.73 9.72
CA PHE A 125 -16.03 -8.53 11.06
C PHE A 125 -17.45 -7.94 11.12
N VAL A 126 -18.02 -7.35 10.05
CA VAL A 126 -19.44 -6.96 10.06
C VAL A 126 -20.38 -8.14 10.29
N ALA A 127 -20.02 -9.34 9.81
CA ALA A 127 -20.87 -10.53 9.97
C ALA A 127 -20.83 -11.08 11.42
N VAL A 128 -19.66 -11.10 12.05
CA VAL A 128 -19.48 -11.60 13.43
C VAL A 128 -19.93 -10.54 14.45
N LEU A 129 -19.60 -9.28 14.21
CA LEU A 129 -19.98 -8.16 15.07
C LEU A 129 -21.50 -7.98 15.10
N ARG A 130 -22.22 -8.08 13.97
CA ARG A 130 -23.70 -8.04 13.96
C ARG A 130 -24.33 -9.12 14.87
N ARG A 131 -23.70 -10.29 14.95
CA ARG A 131 -24.20 -11.41 15.77
C ARG A 131 -23.85 -11.28 17.25
N ALA A 132 -22.82 -10.50 17.60
CA ALA A 132 -22.40 -10.25 18.98
C ALA A 132 -22.95 -8.93 19.55
N TRP A 133 -23.31 -7.96 18.70
CA TRP A 133 -23.83 -6.64 19.09
C TRP A 133 -25.22 -6.70 19.73
N ASP A 134 -26.05 -7.68 19.34
CA ASP A 134 -27.35 -7.92 19.98
C ASP A 134 -27.24 -8.34 21.47
N PHE A 135 -26.02 -8.62 21.98
CA PHE A 135 -25.78 -9.18 23.30
C PHE A 135 -24.93 -8.32 24.25
N LEU A 136 -24.42 -7.14 23.86
CA LEU A 136 -23.49 -6.35 24.71
C LEU A 136 -23.94 -4.89 24.97
N PRO A 137 -24.03 -4.43 26.24
CA PRO A 137 -24.45 -3.07 26.58
C PRO A 137 -23.26 -2.14 26.88
N LEU A 138 -22.38 -1.86 25.91
CA LEU A 138 -21.23 -0.95 26.13
C LEU A 138 -20.84 -0.12 24.90
N ASP A 139 -20.64 1.18 25.12
CA ASP A 139 -19.95 2.14 24.25
C ASP A 139 -18.43 1.88 24.32
N LEU A 140 -17.88 1.16 23.34
CA LEU A 140 -16.43 0.98 23.19
C LEU A 140 -15.91 1.85 22.03
N PRO A 141 -14.79 2.56 22.19
CA PRO A 141 -14.13 3.24 21.08
C PRO A 141 -13.56 2.19 20.12
N PHE A 142 -14.08 2.19 18.90
CA PHE A 142 -13.93 1.14 17.92
C PHE A 142 -12.53 1.14 17.27
N LEU A 143 -11.75 0.07 17.47
CA LEU A 143 -10.42 -0.14 16.88
C LEU A 143 -10.54 -1.21 15.78
N TRP A 144 -10.52 -0.81 14.50
CA TRP A 144 -10.86 -1.69 13.36
C TRP A 144 -9.62 -2.12 12.56
N PRO A 145 -9.35 -3.42 12.37
CA PRO A 145 -8.27 -3.90 11.51
C PRO A 145 -8.68 -3.86 10.03
N TYR A 146 -8.00 -3.01 9.25
CA TYR A 146 -8.20 -2.89 7.81
C TYR A 146 -7.26 -3.86 7.06
N HIS A 147 -7.85 -4.69 6.22
CA HIS A 147 -7.14 -5.60 5.33
C HIS A 147 -7.69 -5.42 3.92
N PHE A 148 -6.81 -5.27 2.93
CA PHE A 148 -7.17 -5.19 1.53
C PHE A 148 -6.68 -6.44 0.80
N ASP A 149 -7.61 -7.12 0.13
CA ASP A 149 -7.29 -8.23 -0.77
C ASP A 149 -7.46 -7.73 -2.21
N PHE A 150 -6.41 -7.85 -3.02
CA PHE A 150 -6.43 -7.54 -4.45
C PHE A 150 -6.57 -8.83 -5.25
N GLU A 151 -7.58 -8.88 -6.13
CA GLU A 151 -7.92 -10.09 -6.86
C GLU A 151 -8.08 -9.84 -8.36
N THR A 152 -7.64 -10.81 -9.15
CA THR A 152 -7.82 -10.86 -10.61
C THR A 152 -8.51 -12.17 -10.96
N GLY A 153 -9.69 -12.10 -11.57
CA GLY A 153 -10.46 -13.30 -11.97
C GLY A 153 -10.73 -14.27 -10.81
N GLY A 154 -10.93 -13.75 -9.59
CA GLY A 154 -11.18 -14.55 -8.38
C GLY A 154 -9.93 -15.17 -7.75
N LYS A 155 -8.72 -14.83 -8.23
CA LYS A 155 -7.45 -15.26 -7.61
C LYS A 155 -6.80 -14.07 -6.91
N GLN A 156 -6.30 -14.29 -5.69
CA GLN A 156 -5.60 -13.27 -4.92
C GLN A 156 -4.22 -13.00 -5.52
N VAL A 157 -3.91 -11.72 -5.72
CA VAL A 157 -2.67 -11.22 -6.33
C VAL A 157 -1.78 -10.56 -5.29
N LEU A 158 -2.38 -9.69 -4.48
CA LEU A 158 -1.70 -8.88 -3.47
C LEU A 158 -2.59 -8.81 -2.24
N LYS A 159 -1.98 -8.82 -1.06
CA LYS A 159 -2.67 -8.59 0.20
C LYS A 159 -1.94 -7.50 0.98
N VAL A 160 -2.69 -6.57 1.54
CA VAL A 160 -2.17 -5.48 2.37
C VAL A 160 -2.90 -5.48 3.70
N ASP A 161 -2.20 -5.82 4.78
CA ASP A 161 -2.75 -5.88 6.13
C ASP A 161 -2.17 -4.77 7.03
N ARG A 162 -3.02 -3.94 7.65
CA ARG A 162 -2.57 -3.05 8.72
C ARG A 162 -2.36 -3.84 10.02
N LYS A 163 -1.16 -3.80 10.57
CA LYS A 163 -0.82 -4.35 11.89
C LYS A 163 -0.69 -3.21 12.90
N TRP A 164 -1.64 -3.17 13.82
CA TRP A 164 -1.66 -2.24 14.94
C TRP A 164 -0.70 -2.68 16.05
N GLY A 165 -0.01 -1.73 16.67
CA GLY A 165 0.88 -1.99 17.81
C GLY A 165 1.52 -0.70 18.34
N LEU A 166 2.57 -0.81 19.16
CA LEU A 166 3.36 0.38 19.59
C LEU A 166 3.87 1.20 18.39
N ARG A 167 4.02 0.53 17.25
CA ARG A 167 4.46 1.07 15.96
C ARG A 167 3.60 0.44 14.87
N ASP A 168 2.61 1.18 14.39
CA ASP A 168 1.75 0.76 13.30
C ASP A 168 2.56 0.51 12.02
N ARG A 169 2.18 -0.53 11.29
CA ARG A 169 2.81 -0.91 10.02
C ARG A 169 1.84 -1.61 9.09
N TYR A 170 2.09 -1.55 7.80
CA TYR A 170 1.39 -2.32 6.77
C TYR A 170 2.25 -3.49 6.34
N VAL A 171 1.66 -4.68 6.32
CA VAL A 171 2.28 -5.89 5.77
C VAL A 171 1.75 -6.10 4.37
N VAL A 172 2.66 -6.16 3.41
CA VAL A 172 2.40 -6.31 1.98
C VAL A 172 2.84 -7.70 1.56
N ASP A 173 1.90 -8.53 1.12
CA ASP A 173 2.11 -9.92 0.71
C ASP A 173 1.80 -10.09 -0.78
N ILE A 174 2.84 -10.33 -1.59
CA ILE A 174 2.74 -10.58 -3.02
C ILE A 174 2.55 -12.07 -3.28
N LEU A 175 1.35 -12.45 -3.73
CA LEU A 175 0.94 -13.83 -3.90
C LEU A 175 1.21 -14.32 -5.34
N THR A 176 0.92 -13.48 -6.33
CA THR A 176 1.14 -13.82 -7.75
C THR A 176 2.59 -13.58 -8.18
N PRO A 177 3.27 -14.56 -8.80
CA PRO A 177 4.60 -14.35 -9.36
C PRO A 177 4.57 -13.32 -10.49
N GLY A 178 5.54 -12.41 -10.51
CA GLY A 178 5.67 -11.38 -11.54
C GLY A 178 4.97 -10.05 -11.22
N THR A 179 4.18 -9.96 -10.14
CA THR A 179 3.75 -8.67 -9.59
C THR A 179 4.97 -7.89 -9.10
N ASP A 180 5.11 -6.63 -9.55
CA ASP A 180 6.24 -5.78 -9.21
C ASP A 180 6.16 -5.32 -7.74
N PRO A 181 7.20 -5.58 -6.93
CA PRO A 181 7.21 -5.18 -5.52
C PRO A 181 7.07 -3.68 -5.28
N ARG A 182 7.57 -2.84 -6.19
CA ARG A 182 7.51 -1.38 -6.09
C ARG A 182 6.06 -0.91 -6.21
N LEU A 183 5.31 -1.51 -7.12
CA LEU A 183 3.88 -1.23 -7.30
C LEU A 183 3.06 -1.69 -6.08
N ALA A 184 3.35 -2.87 -5.54
CA ALA A 184 2.70 -3.37 -4.33
C ALA A 184 2.94 -2.48 -3.10
N VAL A 185 4.17 -2.01 -2.91
CA VAL A 185 4.53 -1.06 -1.85
C VAL A 185 3.87 0.29 -2.05
N ALA A 186 3.87 0.81 -3.29
CA ALA A 186 3.22 2.08 -3.61
C ALA A 186 1.71 2.04 -3.29
N GLN A 187 1.04 0.93 -3.61
CA GLN A 187 -0.35 0.72 -3.25
C GLN A 187 -0.58 0.73 -1.73
N ALA A 188 0.33 0.16 -0.93
CA ALA A 188 0.21 0.20 0.53
C ALA A 188 0.38 1.62 1.11
N VAL A 189 1.32 2.40 0.55
CA VAL A 189 1.51 3.82 0.90
C VAL A 189 0.28 4.65 0.54
N ALA A 190 -0.34 4.33 -0.60
CA ALA A 190 -1.59 4.96 -1.01
C ALA A 190 -2.70 4.70 0.01
N LEU A 191 -2.93 3.43 0.34
CA LEU A 191 -3.92 3.03 1.34
C LEU A 191 -3.69 3.76 2.67
N ASP A 192 -2.46 3.85 3.16
CA ASP A 192 -2.19 4.58 4.41
C ASP A 192 -2.57 6.07 4.32
N THR A 193 -2.13 6.74 3.27
CA THR A 193 -2.34 8.19 3.13
C THR A 193 -3.81 8.57 2.89
N PHE A 194 -4.59 7.73 2.21
CA PHE A 194 -6.01 7.97 1.98
C PHE A 194 -6.89 7.60 3.17
N GLN A 195 -6.45 6.69 4.04
CA GLN A 195 -7.19 6.32 5.26
C GLN A 195 -7.05 7.34 6.38
N ASP A 196 -5.95 8.09 6.43
CA ASP A 196 -5.72 9.15 7.43
C ASP A 196 -6.55 10.43 7.17
N ARG A 197 -7.50 10.41 6.23
CA ARG A 197 -8.29 11.57 5.78
C ARG A 197 -9.72 11.62 6.30
#